data_AF-A0A7C1NAA0-F1
#
_entry.id   AF-A0A7C1NAA0-F1
#
_cell.length_a   1.000
_cell.length_b   1.000
_cell.length_c   1.000
_cell.angle_alpha   90.00
_cell.angle_beta   90.00
_cell.angle_gamma   90.00
#
_symmetry.space_group_name_H-M   'P 1'
#
loop_
_entity.id
_entity.type
_entity.pdbx_description
1 polymer ?
#
loop_
_entity_poly.entity_id
_entity_poly.type
_entity_poly.pdbx_seq_one_letter_code
_entity_poly.pdbx_strand_id
1 'polypeptide(L)' 'MKTKISVSLEDELHEKLKKIVKRSIFRNKSHLIEHAIESLLKEEGIK' A
#
# COMPACT_ATOMS: atom_id res chain seq x y z
N MET A 1 12.14 -11.21 7.01
CA MET A 1 12.68 -10.84 5.68
C MET A 1 11.56 -10.22 4.86
N LYS A 2 11.83 -9.22 4.03
CA LYS A 2 10.83 -8.63 3.12
C LYS A 2 11.15 -9.05 1.69
N THR A 3 10.11 -9.36 0.90
CA THR A 3 10.22 -9.68 -0.53
C THR A 3 9.84 -8.45 -1.35
N LYS A 4 10.64 -8.13 -2.38
CA LYS A 4 10.33 -7.02 -3.29
C LYS A 4 9.33 -7.48 -4.34
N ILE A 5 8.21 -6.77 -4.44
CA ILE A 5 7.20 -6.94 -5.49
C ILE A 5 7.16 -5.70 -6.38
N SER A 6 6.90 -5.89 -7.67
CA SER A 6 6.63 -4.81 -8.61
C SER A 6 5.17 -4.92 -9.06
N VAL A 7 4.46 -3.81 -9.06
CA VAL A 7 3.05 -3.74 -9.46
C VAL A 7 2.87 -2.58 -10.43
N SER A 8 2.06 -2.81 -11.46
CA SER A 8 1.59 -1.78 -12.38
C SER A 8 0.26 -1.23 -11.86
N LEU A 9 0.09 0.08 -11.93
CA LEU A 9 -1.07 0.80 -11.41
C LEU A 9 -1.44 1.88 -12.43
N GLU A 10 -2.71 2.26 -12.46
CA GLU A 10 -3.12 3.46 -13.22
C GLU A 10 -2.46 4.71 -12.64
N ASP A 11 -2.09 5.64 -13.52
CA ASP A 11 -1.40 6.89 -13.15
C ASP A 11 -2.21 7.72 -12.15
N GLU A 12 -3.53 7.79 -12.33
CA GLU A 12 -4.42 8.51 -11.41
C GLU A 12 -4.36 7.94 -9.99
N LEU A 13 -4.32 6.61 -9.87
CA LEU A 13 -4.20 5.93 -8.59
C LEU A 13 -2.82 6.15 -7.96
N HIS A 14 -1.76 6.14 -8.78
CA HIS A 14 -0.41 6.45 -8.32
C HIS A 14 -0.29 7.86 -7.73
N GLU A 15 -0.94 8.84 -8.37
CA GLU A 15 -0.96 10.22 -7.89
C GLU A 15 -1.74 10.36 -6.58
N LYS A 16 -2.89 9.67 -6.44
CA LYS A 16 -3.64 9.61 -5.17
C LYS A 16 -2.77 9.01 -4.05
N LEU A 17 -2.06 7.92 -4.32
CA LEU A 17 -1.14 7.29 -3.37
C LEU A 17 -0.01 8.24 -2.94
N LYS A 18 0.60 8.99 -3.87
CA LYS A 18 1.62 9.99 -3.54
C LYS A 18 1.10 11.06 -2.57
N LYS A 19 -0.13 11.53 -2.76
CA LYS A 19 -0.76 12.52 -1.87
C LYS A 19 -1.02 11.96 -0.47
N ILE A 20 -1.44 10.71 -0.36
CA ILE A 20 -1.68 10.05 0.94
C ILE A 20 -0.37 9.87 1.72
N VAL A 21 0.69 9.40 1.06
CA VAL A 21 2.01 9.23 1.69
C VAL A 21 2.56 10.58 2.19
N LYS A 22 2.32 11.68 1.47
CA LYS A 22 2.71 13.04 1.90
C LYS A 22 1.97 13.53 3.16
N ARG A 23 0.84 12.94 3.54
CA ARG A 23 0.07 13.31 4.75
C ARG A 23 0.61 12.65 6.04
N SER A 24 1.82 12.11 6.01
CA SER A 24 2.58 11.57 7.16
C SER A 24 2.00 10.36 7.91
N ILE A 25 0.88 9.79 7.46
CA ILE A 25 0.34 8.55 8.06
C ILE A 25 1.21 7.34 7.70
N PHE A 26 1.87 7.35 6.54
CA PHE A 26 2.69 6.25 6.05
C PHE A 26 4.11 6.72 5.70
N ARG A 27 5.11 5.90 6.07
CA ARG A 27 6.53 6.17 5.83
C ARG A 27 6.90 6.22 4.33
N ASN A 28 6.28 5.38 3.51
CA ASN A 28 6.50 5.29 2.08
C ASN A 28 5.34 4.53 1.41
N LYS A 29 5.38 4.40 0.07
CA LYS A 29 4.38 3.66 -0.70
C LYS A 29 4.29 2.20 -0.31
N SER A 30 5.43 1.53 -0.10
CA SER A 30 5.46 0.11 0.29
C SER A 30 4.76 -0.12 1.62
N HIS A 31 4.95 0.76 2.61
CA HIS A 31 4.28 0.69 3.91
C HIS A 31 2.76 0.84 3.79
N LEU A 32 2.30 1.72 2.91
CA LEU A 32 0.87 1.88 2.64
C LEU A 32 0.29 0.63 1.99
N ILE A 33 0.95 0.10 0.95
CA ILE A 33 0.50 -1.10 0.25
C ILE A 33 0.51 -2.32 1.18
N GLU A 34 1.55 -2.48 2.01
CA GLU A 34 1.65 -3.53 3.04
C GLU A 34 0.46 -3.45 4.01
N HIS A 35 0.16 -2.25 4.52
CA HIS A 35 -1.00 -2.04 5.40
C HIS A 35 -2.35 -2.33 4.73
N ALA A 36 -2.51 -1.94 3.47
CA ALA A 36 -3.73 -2.20 2.70
C ALA A 36 -3.94 -3.70 2.47
N ILE A 37 -2.87 -4.43 2.13
CA ILE A 37 -2.91 -5.89 1.95
C ILE A 37 -3.21 -6.58 3.29
N GLU A 38 -2.56 -6.20 4.38
CA GLU A 38 -2.84 -6.76 5.71
C GLU A 38 -4.30 -6.52 6.14
N SER A 39 -4.86 -5.34 5.82
CA SER A 39 -6.25 -5.02 6.14
C SER A 39 -7.21 -5.91 5.34
N LEU A 40 -6.98 -6.03 4.03
CA LEU A 40 -7.76 -6.90 3.15
C LEU A 40 -7.70 -8.37 3.60
N LEU A 41 -6.51 -8.89 3.91
CA LEU A 41 -6.36 -10.26 4.38
C LEU A 41 -7.09 -10.51 5.70
N LYS A 42 -7.08 -9.54 6.61
CA LYS A 42 -7.84 -9.62 7.87
C LYS A 42 -9.35 -9.65 7.62
N GLU A 43 -9.85 -8.85 6.68
CA GLU A 43 -11.27 -8.85 6.29
C GLU A 43 -11.70 -10.20 5.69
N GLU A 44 -10.82 -10.83 4.91
CA GLU A 44 -11.03 -12.17 4.34
C GLU A 44 -10.80 -13.32 5.35
N GLY A 45 -10.43 -13.02 6.59
CA GLY A 45 -10.15 -14.02 7.63
C GLY A 45 -8.83 -14.78 7.43
N ILE A 46 -7.96 -14.30 6.55
CA ILE A 46 -6.65 -14.89 6.27
C ILE A 46 -5.64 -14.28 7.26
N LYS A 47 -5.13 -15.14 8.15
CA LYS A 47 -4.15 -14.77 9.19
C LYS A 47 -2.71 -14.79 8.68
#